data_AF-A0A2E2A2W5-F1
#
_entry.id   AF-A0A2E2A2W5-F1
#
_cell.length_a   1.000
_cell.length_b   1.000
_cell.length_c   1.000
_cell.angle_alpha   90.00
_cell.angle_beta   90.00
_cell.angle_gamma   90.00
#
_symmetry.space_group_name_H-M   'P 1'
#
loop_
_entity.id
_entity.type
_entity.pdbx_description
1 polymer ?
#
loop_
_entity_poly.entity_id
_entity_poly.type
_entity_poly.pdbx_seq_one_letter_code
_entity_poly.pdbx_strand_id
1 'polypeptide(L)'
;MRINLTSFLIGIIFCLIFVLFSGGIFMPKHLKVNSIEVIDEGKDNSGFIIIRNYNNQMSTYLGVGQNNNGVLTMKNPDGETKVNIGSNENGGYFRSFNTDNEETIFIGNDKNKNGVIHLAE
;
A
#
# COMPACT_ATOMS: atom_id res chain seq x y z
N MET A 1 -8.19 52.74 -13.60
CA MET A 1 -8.14 51.81 -12.45
C MET A 1 -6.82 52.06 -11.71
N ARG A 2 -6.84 52.54 -10.46
CA ARG A 2 -5.62 52.67 -9.64
C ARG A 2 -5.42 51.39 -8.85
N ILE A 3 -4.31 50.71 -9.07
CA ILE A 3 -3.96 49.51 -8.29
C ILE A 3 -3.48 49.98 -6.92
N ASN A 4 -4.12 49.48 -5.87
CA ASN A 4 -3.67 49.69 -4.50
C ASN A 4 -2.48 48.77 -4.24
N LEU A 5 -1.28 49.36 -4.05
CA LEU A 5 -0.04 48.61 -3.84
C LEU A 5 -0.14 47.65 -2.65
N THR A 6 -0.87 48.05 -1.59
CA THR A 6 -1.11 47.20 -0.42
C THR A 6 -1.92 45.96 -0.81
N SER A 7 -2.98 46.11 -1.60
CA SER A 7 -3.78 44.98 -2.08
C SER A 7 -2.99 44.03 -2.99
N PHE A 8 -2.13 44.58 -3.85
CA PHE A 8 -1.24 43.79 -4.69
C PHE A 8 -0.23 42.98 -3.85
N LEU A 9 0.38 43.62 -2.85
CA LEU A 9 1.34 42.96 -1.96
C LEU A 9 0.68 41.85 -1.12
N ILE A 10 -0.55 42.08 -0.65
CA ILE A 10 -1.34 41.06 0.05
C ILE A 10 -1.58 39.84 -0.85
N GLY A 11 -1.91 40.06 -2.13
CA GLY A 11 -2.09 38.98 -3.10
C GLY A 11 -0.83 38.14 -3.31
N ILE A 12 0.34 38.79 -3.42
CA ILE A 12 1.63 38.10 -3.52
C ILE A 12 1.91 37.27 -2.26
N ILE A 13 1.76 37.87 -1.08
CA ILE A 13 2.00 37.19 0.19
C ILE A 13 1.07 35.99 0.34
N PHE A 14 -0.21 36.14 0.01
CA PHE A 14 -1.19 35.06 0.05
C PHE A 14 -0.79 33.89 -0.87
N CYS A 15 -0.34 34.19 -2.10
CA CYS A 15 0.10 33.18 -3.05
C CYS A 15 1.36 32.43 -2.57
N LEU A 16 2.35 33.15 -2.03
CA LEU A 16 3.57 32.55 -1.48
C LEU A 16 3.26 31.65 -0.27
N ILE A 17 2.38 32.11 0.63
CA ILE A 17 1.91 31.32 1.77
C ILE A 17 1.20 30.06 1.28
N PHE A 18 0.31 30.18 0.30
CA PHE A 18 -0.40 29.04 -0.28
C PHE A 18 0.55 27.98 -0.86
N VAL A 19 1.59 28.39 -1.59
CA VAL A 19 2.61 27.48 -2.15
C VAL A 19 3.44 26.79 -1.06
N LEU A 20 3.71 27.48 0.05
CA LEU A 20 4.39 26.89 1.20
C LEU A 20 3.52 25.82 1.90
N PHE A 21 2.23 26.08 2.05
CA PHE A 21 1.28 25.16 2.69
C PHE A 21 0.80 24.03 1.78
N SER A 22 0.84 24.17 0.46
CA SER A 22 0.49 23.11 -0.50
C SER A 22 1.57 22.02 -0.62
N GLY A 23 2.62 22.09 0.20
CA GLY A 23 3.62 21.03 0.33
C GLY A 23 4.73 21.08 -0.73
N GLY A 24 4.82 22.13 -1.54
CA GLY A 24 5.79 22.24 -2.64
C GLY A 24 7.27 22.26 -2.22
N ILE A 25 7.58 22.52 -0.95
CA ILE A 25 8.97 22.66 -0.46
C ILE A 25 9.33 21.62 0.62
N PHE A 26 8.35 21.05 1.31
CA PHE A 26 8.59 20.12 2.42
C PHE A 26 8.25 18.69 2.01
N MET A 27 9.25 17.98 1.51
CA MET A 27 9.18 16.53 1.29
C MET A 27 9.81 15.81 2.49
N PRO A 28 9.03 15.40 3.50
CA PRO A 28 9.58 14.70 4.65
C PRO A 28 10.18 13.37 4.19
N LYS A 29 11.42 13.09 4.57
CA LYS A 29 12.07 11.80 4.29
C LYS A 29 11.41 10.63 5.02
N HIS A 30 10.74 10.92 6.14
CA HIS A 30 10.06 9.94 6.98
C HIS A 30 8.68 10.45 7.34
N LEU A 31 7.69 9.56 7.29
CA LEU A 31 6.38 9.78 7.87
C LEU A 31 6.38 9.23 9.30
N LYS A 32 6.33 10.12 10.30
CA LYS A 32 6.19 9.74 11.71
C LYS A 32 4.86 10.25 12.23
N VAL A 33 3.94 9.33 12.49
CA VAL A 33 2.58 9.58 12.97
C VAL A 33 2.20 8.51 13.99
N ASN A 34 1.12 8.73 14.74
CA ASN A 34 0.64 7.75 15.73
C ASN A 34 0.03 6.51 15.05
N SER A 35 -0.81 6.75 14.03
CA SER A 35 -1.44 5.71 13.22
C SER A 35 -1.57 6.19 11.78
N ILE A 36 -1.63 5.24 10.85
CA ILE A 36 -1.93 5.48 9.44
C ILE A 36 -3.19 4.67 9.12
N GLU A 37 -4.19 5.33 8.58
CA GLU A 37 -5.38 4.71 8.00
C GLU A 37 -5.41 5.03 6.51
N VAL A 38 -5.60 4.01 5.68
CA VAL A 38 -5.68 4.15 4.22
C VAL A 38 -7.08 3.75 3.80
N ILE A 39 -7.90 4.74 3.46
CA ILE A 39 -9.28 4.57 2.98
C ILE A 39 -9.35 5.06 1.54
N ASP A 40 -10.02 4.29 0.69
CA ASP A 40 -10.50 4.77 -0.61
C ASP A 40 -12.03 4.84 -0.53
N GLU A 41 -12.59 6.05 -0.67
CA GLU A 41 -14.04 6.31 -0.58
C GLU A 41 -14.78 5.98 -1.91
N GLY A 42 -14.06 5.51 -2.93
CA GLY A 42 -14.64 5.01 -4.17
C GLY A 42 -15.48 3.76 -3.95
N LYS A 43 -16.64 3.68 -4.61
CA LYS A 43 -17.66 2.62 -4.42
C LYS A 43 -17.15 1.19 -4.64
N ASP A 44 -16.10 1.02 -5.43
CA ASP A 44 -15.50 -0.27 -5.79
C ASP A 44 -13.99 -0.35 -5.46
N ASN A 45 -13.49 0.64 -4.72
CA ASN A 45 -12.08 0.70 -4.39
C ASN A 45 -11.84 0.33 -2.93
N SER A 46 -10.58 0.05 -2.60
CA SER A 46 -10.15 -0.20 -1.24
C SER A 46 -8.78 0.41 -1.02
N GLY A 47 -8.50 0.80 0.21
CA GLY A 47 -7.20 1.33 0.59
C GLY A 47 -6.09 0.30 0.42
N PHE A 48 -4.95 0.74 -0.10
CA PHE A 48 -3.75 -0.08 -0.22
C PHE A 48 -2.47 0.75 -0.13
N ILE A 49 -1.37 0.07 0.17
CA ILE A 49 0.00 0.56 0.12
C ILE A 49 0.75 -0.28 -0.92
N ILE A 50 1.37 0.39 -1.90
CA ILE A 50 2.26 -0.24 -2.89
C ILE A 50 3.67 0.24 -2.65
N ILE A 51 4.60 -0.70 -2.51
CA ILE A 51 6.05 -0.43 -2.48
C ILE A 51 6.62 -0.86 -3.83
N ARG A 52 7.35 0.05 -4.47
CA ARG A 52 8.04 -0.19 -5.75
C ARG A 52 9.55 -0.22 -5.56
N ASN A 53 10.22 -1.07 -6.33
CA ASN A 53 11.67 -1.13 -6.38
C ASN A 53 12.24 0.04 -7.22
N TYR A 54 13.57 0.12 -7.33
CA TYR A 54 14.27 1.17 -8.09
C TYR A 54 13.96 1.15 -9.61
N ASN A 55 13.46 0.03 -10.13
CA ASN A 55 12.99 -0.13 -11.51
C ASN A 55 11.50 0.22 -11.67
N ASN A 56 10.87 0.82 -10.65
CA ASN A 56 9.44 1.15 -10.62
C ASN A 56 8.49 -0.08 -10.72
N GLN A 57 8.99 -1.30 -10.50
CA GLN A 57 8.18 -2.52 -10.43
C GLN A 57 7.63 -2.69 -9.01
N MET A 58 6.41 -3.23 -8.89
CA MET A 58 5.81 -3.51 -7.60
C MET A 58 6.56 -4.64 -6.89
N SER A 59 7.10 -4.35 -5.70
CA SER A 59 7.75 -5.32 -4.83
C SER A 59 6.84 -5.76 -3.69
N THR A 60 5.94 -4.90 -3.21
CA THR A 60 5.00 -5.24 -2.14
C THR A 60 3.65 -4.59 -2.36
N TYR A 61 2.59 -5.32 -2.05
CA TYR A 61 1.22 -4.83 -1.92
C TYR A 61 0.71 -5.17 -0.52
N LEU A 62 0.20 -4.18 0.19
CA LEU A 62 -0.54 -4.36 1.45
C LEU A 62 -1.87 -3.65 1.33
N GLY A 63 -2.98 -4.37 1.43
CA GLY A 63 -4.29 -3.75 1.31
C GLY A 63 -5.40 -4.78 1.30
N VAL A 64 -6.50 -4.40 0.68
CA VAL A 64 -7.66 -5.27 0.51
C VAL A 64 -7.55 -5.97 -0.85
N GLY A 65 -7.66 -7.30 -0.86
CA GLY A 65 -7.66 -8.14 -2.04
C GLY A 65 -9.06 -8.39 -2.58
N GLN A 66 -9.15 -9.33 -3.52
CA GLN A 66 -10.43 -9.82 -4.03
C GLN A 66 -11.27 -10.41 -2.89
N ASN A 67 -12.60 -10.21 -2.90
CA ASN A 67 -13.54 -10.63 -1.84
C ASN A 67 -13.39 -9.90 -0.50
N ASN A 68 -12.77 -8.71 -0.49
CA ASN A 68 -12.61 -7.85 0.69
C ASN A 68 -11.69 -8.40 1.80
N ASN A 69 -10.84 -9.38 1.48
CA ASN A 69 -9.87 -9.93 2.43
C ASN A 69 -8.63 -9.03 2.55
N GLY A 70 -8.06 -8.94 3.74
CA GLY A 70 -6.74 -8.34 3.92
C GLY A 70 -5.67 -9.22 3.27
N VAL A 71 -4.74 -8.62 2.53
CA VAL A 71 -3.65 -9.33 1.88
C VAL A 71 -2.34 -8.52 1.90
N LEU A 72 -1.25 -9.23 2.16
CA LEU A 72 0.13 -8.82 1.96
C LEU A 72 0.75 -9.73 0.89
N THR A 73 1.18 -9.14 -0.21
CA THR A 73 1.87 -9.84 -1.30
C THR A 73 3.27 -9.28 -1.44
N MET A 74 4.28 -10.15 -1.45
CA MET A 74 5.67 -9.78 -1.73
C MET A 74 6.13 -10.46 -3.03
N LYS A 75 6.80 -9.68 -3.88
CA LYS A 75 7.24 -10.07 -5.21
C LYS A 75 8.75 -10.02 -5.35
N ASN A 76 9.31 -10.90 -6.17
CA ASN A 76 10.70 -10.83 -6.60
C ASN A 76 10.90 -9.68 -7.63
N PRO A 77 12.15 -9.38 -8.04
CA PRO A 77 12.43 -8.35 -9.04
C PRO A 77 11.74 -8.56 -10.39
N ASP A 78 11.41 -9.81 -10.74
CA ASP A 78 10.71 -10.14 -11.99
C ASP A 78 9.19 -9.92 -11.89
N GLY A 79 8.68 -9.54 -10.72
CA GLY A 79 7.26 -9.26 -10.47
C GLY A 79 6.44 -10.50 -10.07
N GLU A 80 7.10 -11.63 -9.88
CA GLU A 80 6.48 -12.89 -9.46
C GLU A 80 6.22 -12.90 -7.95
N THR A 81 5.06 -13.39 -7.54
CA THR A 81 4.72 -13.49 -6.12
C THR A 81 5.51 -14.62 -5.48
N LYS A 82 6.30 -14.31 -4.45
CA LYS A 82 7.06 -15.30 -3.68
C LYS A 82 6.55 -15.51 -2.27
N VAL A 83 5.83 -14.54 -1.72
CA VAL A 83 5.12 -14.69 -0.44
C VAL A 83 3.76 -14.04 -0.53
N ASN A 84 2.75 -14.73 0.01
CA ASN A 84 1.41 -14.20 0.13
C ASN A 84 0.85 -14.54 1.52
N ILE A 85 0.41 -13.52 2.24
CA ILE A 85 -0.19 -13.62 3.57
C ILE A 85 -1.56 -12.98 3.46
N GLY A 86 -2.60 -13.62 3.97
CA GLY A 86 -3.92 -13.04 3.92
C GLY A 86 -4.92 -13.79 4.74
N SER A 87 -6.19 -13.45 4.51
CA SER A 87 -7.33 -14.16 5.08
C SER A 87 -8.31 -14.59 4.01
N ASN A 88 -9.15 -15.55 4.35
CA ASN A 88 -10.30 -15.99 3.58
C ASN A 88 -11.39 -16.48 4.55
N GLU A 89 -12.47 -17.05 3.99
CA GLU A 89 -13.60 -17.61 4.73
C GLU A 89 -13.24 -18.73 5.73
N ASN A 90 -12.09 -19.40 5.54
CA ASN A 90 -11.62 -20.50 6.39
C ASN A 90 -10.64 -20.02 7.48
N GLY A 91 -10.09 -18.82 7.38
CA GLY A 91 -9.14 -18.26 8.35
C GLY A 91 -8.01 -17.45 7.72
N GLY A 92 -6.92 -17.30 8.47
CA GLY A 92 -5.68 -16.68 7.99
C GLY A 92 -4.76 -17.70 7.30
N TYR A 93 -3.90 -17.25 6.41
CA TYR A 93 -2.91 -18.12 5.78
C TYR A 93 -1.58 -17.40 5.46
N PHE A 94 -0.54 -18.21 5.29
CA PHE A 94 0.77 -17.86 4.76
C PHE A 94 1.12 -18.84 3.63
N ARG A 95 1.63 -18.32 2.52
CA ARG A 95 2.09 -19.07 1.35
C ARG A 95 3.47 -18.58 0.94
N SER A 96 4.37 -19.51 0.63
CA SER A 96 5.68 -19.24 0.04
C SER A 96 5.83 -19.99 -1.28
N PHE A 97 6.54 -19.41 -2.24
CA PHE A 97 6.75 -19.99 -3.57
C PHE A 97 8.23 -20.02 -3.94
N ASN A 98 8.67 -21.06 -4.64
CA ASN A 98 10.05 -21.20 -5.15
C ASN A 98 10.29 -20.32 -6.39
N THR A 99 11.47 -20.47 -6.99
CA THR A 99 11.87 -19.79 -8.23
C THR A 99 10.96 -20.11 -9.41
N ASP A 100 10.39 -21.32 -9.44
CA ASP A 100 9.52 -21.81 -10.52
C ASP A 100 8.04 -21.48 -10.30
N ASN A 101 7.73 -20.67 -9.27
CA ASN A 101 6.39 -20.25 -8.85
C ASN A 101 5.52 -21.39 -8.30
N GLU A 102 6.14 -22.47 -7.87
CA GLU A 102 5.45 -23.56 -7.17
C GLU A 102 5.40 -23.26 -5.67
N GLU A 103 4.25 -23.54 -5.04
CA GLU A 103 4.08 -23.34 -3.60
C GLU A 103 4.94 -24.33 -2.84
N THR A 104 5.85 -23.83 -1.99
CA THR A 104 6.72 -24.67 -1.16
C THR A 104 6.19 -24.84 0.25
N ILE A 105 5.46 -23.85 0.76
CA ILE A 105 4.93 -23.83 2.12
C ILE A 105 3.54 -23.22 2.10
N PHE A 106 2.59 -23.92 2.74
CA PHE A 106 1.29 -23.39 3.14
C PHE A 106 1.10 -23.56 4.64
N ILE A 107 0.69 -22.49 5.32
CA ILE A 107 0.27 -22.50 6.73
C ILE A 107 -1.09 -21.83 6.79
N GLY A 108 -2.10 -22.48 7.35
CA GLY A 108 -3.44 -21.89 7.44
C GLY A 108 -4.46 -22.85 8.00
N ASN A 109 -5.70 -22.77 7.49
CA ASN A 109 -6.81 -23.61 7.91
C ASN A 109 -7.30 -24.49 6.76
N ASP A 110 -7.65 -25.74 7.08
CA ASP A 110 -8.34 -26.64 6.14
C ASP A 110 -9.84 -26.30 6.01
N LYS A 111 -10.56 -27.05 5.16
CA LYS A 111 -12.01 -26.89 4.96
C LYS A 111 -12.85 -27.17 6.22
N ASN A 112 -12.28 -27.91 7.18
CA ASN A 112 -12.91 -28.20 8.47
C ASN A 112 -12.47 -27.20 9.56
N LYS A 113 -11.75 -26.13 9.18
CA LYS A 113 -11.22 -25.06 10.03
C LYS A 113 -10.10 -25.49 10.98
N ASN A 114 -9.53 -26.67 10.80
CA ASN A 114 -8.36 -27.10 11.57
C ASN A 114 -7.10 -26.42 11.05
N GLY A 115 -6.15 -26.12 11.94
CA GLY A 115 -4.84 -25.61 11.55
C GLY A 115 -4.03 -26.67 10.79
N VAL A 116 -3.43 -26.28 9.68
CA VAL A 116 -2.59 -27.16 8.84
C VAL A 116 -1.30 -26.45 8.43
N ILE A 117 -0.24 -27.25 8.34
CA ILE A 117 1.02 -26.88 7.70
C ILE A 117 1.27 -27.92 6.62
N HIS A 118 1.42 -27.46 5.39
CA HIS A 118 1.76 -28.29 4.25
C HIS A 118 3.09 -27.80 3.67
N LEU A 119 4.02 -28.72 3.47
CA LEU A 119 5.28 -28.49 2.79
C LEU A 119 5.19 -29.28 1.49
N ALA A 120 5.33 -28.60 0.35
CA ALA A 120 5.44 -29.29 -0.92
C ALA A 120 6.87 -29.83 -1.07
N GLU A 121 6.97 -31.06 -1.60
CA GLU A 121 8.24 -31.71 -1.93
C GLU A 121 8.83 -31.16 -3.24
#